data_AF-A0A0G1BBT7-F1
#
_entry.id   AF-A0A0G1BBT7-F1
#
_cell.length_a   1.000
_cell.length_b   1.000
_cell.length_c   1.000
_cell.angle_alpha   90.00
_cell.angle_beta   90.00
_cell.angle_gamma   90.00
#
_symmetry.space_group_name_H-M   'P 1'
#
loop_
_entity.id
_entity.type
_entity.pdbx_description
1 polymer ?
#
loop_
_entity_poly.entity_id
_entity_poly.type
_entity_poly.pdbx_seq_one_letter_code
_entity_poly.pdbx_strand_id
1 'polypeptide(L)' 'MVTDEKKLVEKYKTEKYRLSHLQPRYLEVFEYRTGIVDGDSHTQKETGKKFGISSTRAAQLEARVKYELEQL' A
#
# COMPACT_ATOMS: atom_id res chain seq x y z
N MET A 1 14.89 8.49 -7.41
CA MET A 1 13.51 8.07 -7.05
C MET A 1 13.43 6.81 -6.18
N VAL A 2 14.54 6.19 -5.74
CA VAL A 2 14.51 4.99 -4.84
C VAL A 2 14.32 5.38 -3.36
N THR A 3 14.62 6.63 -3.00
CA THR A 3 14.66 7.11 -1.62
C THR A 3 13.28 7.37 -1.02
N ASP A 4 12.29 7.74 -1.83
CA ASP A 4 10.97 8.15 -1.34
C ASP A 4 10.06 6.96 -1.02
N GLU A 5 10.13 5.90 -1.82
CA GLU A 5 9.33 4.69 -1.58
C GLU A 5 9.78 3.93 -0.34
N LYS A 6 11.10 3.84 -0.10
CA LYS A 6 11.64 3.27 1.15
C LYS A 6 11.22 4.08 2.38
N LYS A 7 11.26 5.41 2.30
CA LYS A 7 10.80 6.29 3.39
C LYS A 7 9.31 6.10 3.67
N LEU A 8 8.49 5.97 2.63
CA LEU A 8 7.05 5.71 2.76
C LEU A 8 6.79 4.38 3.47
N VAL A 9 7.48 3.30 3.06
CA VAL A 9 7.34 1.98 3.68
C VAL A 9 7.74 2.01 5.15
N GLU A 10 8.82 2.70 5.51
CA GLU A 10 9.22 2.84 6.91
C GLU A 10 8.25 3.70 7.72
N LYS A 11 7.72 4.78 7.14
CA LYS A 11 6.64 5.57 7.76
C LYS A 11 5.42 4.69 8.01
N TYR A 12 5.02 3.88 7.02
CA TYR A 12 3.89 2.96 7.16
C TYR A 12 4.11 1.96 8.29
N LYS A 13 5.30 1.30 8.36
CA LYS A 13 5.61 0.35 9.44
C LYS A 13 5.52 0.98 10.83
N THR A 14 5.95 2.23 10.95
CA THR A 14 5.94 2.98 12.22
C THR A 14 4.53 3.43 12.60
N GLU A 15 3.78 3.96 11.64
CA GLU A 15 2.53 4.68 11.88
C GLU A 15 1.26 3.87 11.56
N LYS A 16 1.38 2.59 11.20
CA LYS A 16 0.24 1.73 10.81
C LYS A 16 -0.91 1.76 11.83
N TYR A 17 -0.61 1.85 13.11
CA TYR A 17 -1.63 1.91 14.19
C TYR A 17 -2.57 3.12 14.05
N ARG A 18 -2.12 4.21 13.44
CA ARG A 18 -2.93 5.42 13.18
C ARG A 18 -3.84 5.29 11.95
N LEU A 19 -3.68 4.23 11.15
CA LEU A 19 -4.50 3.94 9.97
C LEU A 19 -5.67 2.98 10.27
N SER A 20 -6.02 2.80 11.55
CA SER A 20 -7.07 1.86 11.98
C SER A 20 -8.48 2.19 11.48
N HIS A 21 -8.71 3.43 11.02
CA HIS A 21 -9.96 3.85 10.36
C HIS A 21 -10.07 3.40 8.90
N LEU A 22 -8.97 2.98 8.26
CA LEU A 22 -9.02 2.43 6.92
C LEU A 22 -9.52 0.98 6.95
N GLN A 23 -10.24 0.59 5.89
CA GLN A 23 -10.65 -0.81 5.75
C GLN A 23 -9.40 -1.71 5.67
N PRO A 24 -9.37 -2.86 6.36
CA PRO A 24 -8.21 -3.75 6.37
C PRO A 24 -7.71 -4.13 4.96
N ARG A 25 -8.64 -4.33 4.03
CA ARG A 25 -8.33 -4.63 2.62
C ARG A 25 -7.47 -3.58 1.92
N TYR A 26 -7.56 -2.31 2.32
CA TYR A 26 -6.76 -1.23 1.74
C TYR A 26 -5.29 -1.39 2.17
N LEU A 27 -5.09 -1.76 3.44
CA LEU A 27 -3.78 -2.02 4.02
C LEU A 27 -3.16 -3.28 3.40
N GLU A 28 -3.92 -4.38 3.29
CA GLU A 28 -3.44 -5.62 2.66
C GLU A 28 -2.98 -5.41 1.21
N VAL A 29 -3.75 -4.65 0.43
CA VAL A 29 -3.40 -4.32 -0.96
C VAL A 29 -2.13 -3.46 -1.02
N PHE A 30 -2.00 -2.48 -0.13
CA PHE A 30 -0.80 -1.64 -0.04
C PHE A 30 0.44 -2.43 0.38
N GLU A 31 0.32 -3.27 1.40
CA GLU A 31 1.41 -4.10 1.93
C GLU A 31 1.93 -5.09 0.89
N TYR A 32 1.01 -5.72 0.15
CA TYR A 32 1.41 -6.55 -0.98
C TYR A 32 2.09 -5.71 -2.05
N ARG A 33 1.47 -4.61 -2.52
CA ARG A 33 2.05 -3.79 -3.61
C ARG A 33 3.48 -3.31 -3.30
N THR A 34 3.72 -2.93 -2.05
CA THR A 34 5.01 -2.38 -1.61
C THR A 34 6.04 -3.45 -1.23
N GLY A 35 5.69 -4.73 -1.30
CA GLY A 35 6.58 -5.83 -0.94
C GLY A 35 6.82 -5.97 0.57
N ILE A 36 5.96 -5.38 1.40
CA ILE A 36 6.03 -5.54 2.87
C ILE A 36 5.78 -7.01 3.26
N VAL A 37 4.95 -7.71 2.48
CA VAL A 37 4.56 -9.09 2.77
C VAL A 37 5.62 -10.10 2.34
N ASP A 38 6.25 -9.91 1.18
CA ASP A 38 7.09 -10.93 0.53
C ASP A 38 8.46 -10.43 0.04
N GLY A 39 8.79 -9.16 0.30
CA GLY A 39 10.10 -8.57 0.00
C GLY A 39 10.24 -7.95 -1.39
N ASP A 40 9.29 -8.20 -2.28
CA ASP A 40 9.29 -7.73 -3.66
C ASP A 40 8.09 -6.82 -3.94
N SER A 41 8.31 -5.68 -4.61
CA SER A 41 7.19 -4.83 -5.00
C SER A 41 6.43 -5.44 -6.18
N HIS A 42 5.10 -5.32 -6.15
CA HIS A 42 4.22 -5.89 -7.17
C HIS A 42 3.57 -4.78 -7.98
N THR A 43 3.43 -5.01 -9.28
CA THR A 43 2.70 -4.09 -10.16
C THR A 43 1.23 -4.03 -9.77
N GLN A 44 0.53 -2.96 -10.18
CA GLN A 44 -0.93 -2.85 -9.99
C GLN A 44 -1.68 -4.00 -10.68
N LYS A 45 -1.14 -4.53 -11.78
CA LYS A 45 -1.71 -5.66 -12.51
C LYS A 45 -1.60 -6.96 -11.71
N GLU A 46 -0.43 -7.24 -11.15
CA GLU A 46 -0.21 -8.41 -10.27
C GLU A 46 -1.04 -8.31 -9.00
N THR A 47 -1.05 -7.14 -8.37
CA THR A 47 -1.89 -6.84 -7.21
C THR A 47 -3.37 -7.03 -7.53
N GLY A 48 -3.85 -6.48 -8.64
CA GLY A 48 -5.24 -6.67 -9.07
C GLY A 48 -5.60 -8.14 -9.26
N LYS A 49 -4.73 -8.90 -9.93
CA LYS A 49 -4.89 -10.35 -10.11
C LYS A 49 -4.95 -11.10 -8.77
N LYS A 50 -4.07 -10.78 -7.81
CA LYS A 50 -4.03 -11.44 -6.49
C LYS A 50 -5.30 -11.18 -5.67
N PHE A 51 -5.81 -9.96 -5.68
CA PHE A 51 -6.94 -9.55 -4.85
C PHE A 51 -8.31 -9.61 -5.54
N GLY A 52 -8.37 -10.12 -6.79
CA GLY A 52 -9.60 -10.20 -7.58
C GLY A 52 -10.21 -8.83 -7.89
N ILE A 53 -9.36 -7.82 -8.16
CA ILE A 53 -9.78 -6.44 -8.47
C ILE A 53 -9.10 -5.93 -9.74
N SER A 54 -9.63 -4.86 -10.33
CA SER A 54 -8.95 -4.22 -11.46
C SER A 54 -7.63 -3.56 -11.03
N SER A 55 -6.69 -3.41 -11.97
CA SER A 55 -5.44 -2.67 -11.73
C SER A 55 -5.70 -1.23 -11.30
N THR A 56 -6.71 -0.57 -11.88
CA THR A 56 -7.16 0.76 -11.49
C THR A 56 -7.64 0.78 -10.04
N ARG A 57 -8.38 -0.25 -9.61
CA ARG A 57 -8.82 -0.32 -8.21
C ARG A 57 -7.64 -0.51 -7.27
N ALA A 58 -6.66 -1.35 -7.62
CA ALA A 58 -5.43 -1.50 -6.84
C ALA A 58 -4.69 -0.15 -6.70
N ALA A 59 -4.59 0.63 -7.78
CA ALA A 59 -4.00 1.98 -7.76
C ALA A 59 -4.75 2.94 -6.82
N GLN A 60 -6.08 2.93 -6.85
CA GLN A 60 -6.92 3.78 -5.98
C GLN A 60 -6.74 3.44 -4.50
N LEU A 61 -6.73 2.15 -4.17
CA LEU A 61 -6.57 1.68 -2.78
C LEU A 61 -5.21 2.11 -2.24
N GLU A 62 -4.17 1.94 -3.03
CA GLU A 62 -2.83 2.38 -2.67
C GLU A 62 -2.75 3.90 -2.49
N ALA A 63 -3.29 4.68 -3.44
CA ALA A 63 -3.30 6.14 -3.34
C ALA A 63 -4.03 6.62 -2.08
N ARG A 64 -5.09 5.91 -1.67
CA ARG A 64 -5.80 6.20 -0.42
C ARG A 64 -4.91 6.01 0.81
N VAL A 65 -4.15 4.91 0.87
CA VAL A 65 -3.21 4.66 1.99
C VAL A 65 -2.10 5.70 2.00
N LYS A 66 -1.52 6.04 0.85
CA LYS A 66 -0.49 7.09 0.72
C LYS A 66 -0.99 8.43 1.21
N TYR A 67 -2.19 8.84 0.78
CA TYR A 67 -2.80 10.08 1.21
C TYR A 67 -2.93 10.15 2.72
N GLU A 68 -3.49 9.12 3.36
CA GLU A 68 -3.62 9.10 4.82
C GLU A 68 -2.26 9.16 5.52
N LEU A 69 -1.26 8.40 5.04
CA LEU A 69 0.10 8.49 5.56
C LEU A 69 0.71 9.88 5.43
N GLU A 70 0.42 10.62 4.36
CA GLU A 70 0.90 12.00 4.18
C GLU A 70 0.29 12.98 5.18
N GLN A 71 -0.93 12.72 5.65
CA GLN A 71 -1.61 13.56 6.65
C GLN A 71 -1.18 13.25 8.10
N LEU A 72 -0.38 12.22 8.34
CA LEU A 72 0.12 11.82 9.67
C LEU A 72 1.38 12.56 10.09
#